data_AF-A0A496UQE7-F1
#
_entry.id   AF-A0A496UQE7-F1
#
_cell.length_a   1.000
_cell.length_b   1.000
_cell.length_c   1.000
_cell.angle_alpha   90.00
_cell.angle_beta   90.00
_cell.angle_gamma   90.00
#
_symmetry.space_group_name_H-M   'P 1'
#
loop_
_entity.id
_entity.type
_entity.pdbx_description
1 polymer ?
#
loop_
_entity_poly.entity_id
_entity_poly.type
_entity_poly.pdbx_seq_one_letter_code
_entity_poly.pdbx_strand_id
1 'polypeptide(L)'
;MTVILNYLRVHLEEHVHVRLHIVLGLLLTATFIFNYGTGFHGRVLVAEADLWVKALQYLLFYCLPWYGVLLLQRVMTGSPLPKQRAFWWLSAFALLVLVLNRITMLETRLLVDDLDLSPQVKWYLWKCLVNFTRTLAFVVPLAAVHLIWDRRGSDLYGLAWRHFDWRPYTAMLAIMAVPIAWASFQPTFLHTYPIFRPGQVETQLGWPPVVTYGVHEVCYALRFVGVELFFRGFLVIGLARWLGRDALLPMVFLYAIWHFGKPMPEALGSIFGGYILGVIALSSRCIIGGTLVHMGIALLMNLAAVLHKPPAG
;
A
#
# COMPACT_ATOMS: atom_id res chain seq x y z
N MET A 1 -2.73 5.59 -23.49
CA MET A 1 -3.44 4.33 -23.12
C MET A 1 -2.82 3.11 -23.80
N THR A 2 -2.54 3.16 -25.11
CA THR A 2 -1.99 2.05 -25.90
C THR A 2 -0.72 1.40 -25.32
N VAL A 3 0.23 2.19 -24.80
CA VAL A 3 1.47 1.67 -24.20
C VAL A 3 1.21 0.83 -22.93
N ILE A 4 0.37 1.32 -22.01
CA ILE A 4 0.03 0.59 -20.78
C ILE A 4 -0.74 -0.70 -21.10
N LEU A 5 -1.70 -0.63 -22.04
CA LEU A 5 -2.42 -1.81 -22.51
C LEU A 5 -1.47 -2.83 -23.14
N ASN A 6 -0.46 -2.37 -23.87
CA ASN A 6 0.56 -3.25 -24.43
C ASN A 6 1.40 -3.93 -23.33
N TYR A 7 1.79 -3.22 -22.27
CA TYR A 7 2.50 -3.85 -21.14
C TYR A 7 1.68 -4.97 -20.49
N LEU A 8 0.38 -4.73 -20.27
CA LEU A 8 -0.52 -5.73 -19.71
C LEU A 8 -0.67 -6.91 -20.67
N ARG A 9 -0.90 -6.65 -21.96
CA ARG A 9 -1.04 -7.69 -22.98
C ARG A 9 0.19 -8.60 -23.03
N VAL A 10 1.37 -8.01 -23.19
CA VAL A 10 2.65 -8.75 -23.22
C VAL A 10 2.84 -9.57 -21.94
N HIS A 11 2.51 -9.00 -20.78
CA HIS A 11 2.60 -9.74 -19.52
C HIS A 11 1.67 -10.95 -19.48
N LEU A 12 0.41 -10.78 -19.91
CA LEU A 12 -0.59 -11.84 -19.93
C LEU A 12 -0.25 -12.96 -20.92
N GLU A 13 0.31 -12.61 -22.08
CA GLU A 13 0.67 -13.58 -23.14
C GLU A 13 1.94 -14.37 -22.78
N GLU A 14 2.96 -13.72 -22.23
CA GLU A 14 4.30 -14.33 -22.10
C GLU A 14 4.62 -14.88 -20.70
N HIS A 15 3.90 -14.43 -19.66
CA HIS A 15 4.33 -14.66 -18.27
C HIS A 15 3.26 -15.19 -17.33
N VAL A 16 2.04 -15.42 -17.82
CA VAL A 16 0.97 -15.99 -17.00
C VAL A 16 1.03 -17.51 -17.01
N HIS A 17 1.41 -18.08 -15.87
CA HIS A 17 1.24 -19.50 -15.59
C HIS A 17 -0.17 -19.76 -15.03
N VAL A 18 -1.10 -20.17 -15.89
CA VAL A 18 -2.53 -20.34 -15.54
C VAL A 18 -2.73 -21.18 -14.27
N ARG A 19 -2.06 -22.34 -14.17
CA ARG A 19 -2.17 -23.23 -12.99
C ARG A 19 -1.72 -22.53 -11.70
N LEU A 20 -0.60 -21.82 -11.73
CA LEU A 20 -0.09 -21.07 -10.58
C LEU A 20 -1.06 -19.95 -10.19
N HIS A 21 -1.60 -19.21 -11.16
CA HIS A 21 -2.54 -18.12 -10.90
C HIS A 21 -3.85 -18.63 -10.27
N ILE A 22 -4.36 -19.79 -10.72
CA ILE A 22 -5.52 -20.43 -10.11
C ILE A 22 -5.23 -20.81 -8.65
N VAL A 23 -4.09 -21.47 -8.39
CA VAL A 23 -3.73 -21.87 -7.02
C VAL A 23 -3.55 -20.65 -6.11
N LEU A 24 -2.86 -19.61 -6.57
CA LEU A 24 -2.71 -18.36 -5.81
C LEU A 24 -4.05 -17.65 -5.60
N GLY A 25 -4.95 -17.66 -6.58
CA GLY A 25 -6.30 -17.11 -6.46
C GLY A 25 -7.14 -17.86 -5.42
N LEU A 26 -7.08 -19.19 -5.39
CA LEU A 26 -7.73 -20.01 -4.36
C LEU A 26 -7.14 -19.74 -2.98
N LEU A 27 -5.82 -19.64 -2.87
CA LEU A 27 -5.15 -19.33 -1.61
C LEU A 27 -5.49 -17.92 -1.10
N LEU A 28 -5.52 -16.91 -1.97
CA LEU A 28 -6.02 -15.57 -1.64
C LEU A 28 -7.46 -15.63 -1.17
N THR A 29 -8.32 -16.34 -1.89
CA THR A 29 -9.73 -16.50 -1.52
C THR A 29 -9.87 -17.12 -0.12
N ALA A 30 -9.14 -18.20 0.16
CA ALA A 30 -9.15 -18.85 1.47
C ALA A 30 -8.64 -17.91 2.58
N THR A 31 -7.56 -17.17 2.34
CA THR A 31 -7.02 -16.21 3.32
C THR A 31 -7.96 -15.02 3.57
N PHE A 32 -8.67 -14.53 2.56
CA PHE A 32 -9.71 -13.51 2.71
C PHE A 32 -10.91 -14.03 3.49
N ILE A 33 -11.44 -15.21 3.14
CA ILE A 33 -12.55 -15.85 3.87
C ILE A 33 -12.16 -16.04 5.33
N PHE A 34 -10.97 -16.58 5.59
CA PHE A 34 -10.47 -16.75 6.95
C PHE A 34 -10.37 -15.41 7.69
N ASN A 35 -9.70 -14.40 7.09
CA ASN A 35 -9.48 -13.13 7.76
C ASN A 35 -10.78 -12.34 8.02
N TYR A 36 -11.69 -12.27 7.05
CA TYR A 36 -12.94 -11.50 7.20
C TYR A 36 -14.04 -12.28 7.91
N GLY A 37 -14.06 -13.62 7.81
CA GLY A 37 -14.98 -14.48 8.56
C GLY A 37 -14.61 -14.60 10.04
N THR A 38 -13.32 -14.57 10.36
CA THR A 38 -12.86 -14.63 11.76
C THR A 38 -12.43 -13.27 12.31
N GLY A 39 -12.15 -12.25 11.51
CA GLY A 39 -11.53 -11.02 12.02
C GLY A 39 -10.11 -11.25 12.55
N PHE A 40 -9.38 -12.25 12.04
CA PHE A 40 -8.03 -12.64 12.47
C PHE A 40 -7.08 -11.45 12.60
N HIS A 41 -7.00 -10.59 11.59
CA HIS A 41 -6.13 -9.41 11.62
C HIS A 41 -6.42 -8.51 12.83
N GLY A 42 -7.70 -8.27 13.14
CA GLY A 42 -8.09 -7.49 14.31
C GLY A 42 -7.72 -8.19 15.62
N ARG A 43 -8.11 -9.46 15.75
CA ARG A 43 -7.99 -10.23 17.00
C ARG A 43 -6.56 -10.66 17.36
N VAL A 44 -5.68 -10.81 16.37
CA VAL A 44 -4.32 -11.31 16.59
C VAL A 44 -3.28 -10.22 16.32
N LEU A 45 -3.35 -9.57 15.15
CA LEU A 45 -2.31 -8.61 14.74
C LEU A 45 -2.51 -7.22 15.33
N VAL A 46 -3.75 -6.78 15.51
CA VAL A 46 -4.07 -5.45 16.08
C VAL A 46 -4.30 -5.48 17.60
N ALA A 47 -4.80 -6.60 18.15
CA ALA A 47 -5.05 -6.75 19.59
C ALA A 47 -3.82 -6.39 20.44
N GLU A 48 -4.01 -5.84 21.64
CA GLU A 48 -2.91 -5.37 22.47
C GLU A 48 -1.91 -6.48 22.80
N ALA A 49 -0.62 -6.18 22.63
CA ALA A 49 0.50 -7.03 23.03
C ALA A 49 1.78 -6.19 23.11
N ASP A 50 2.79 -6.72 23.78
CA ASP A 50 4.11 -6.08 23.85
C ASP A 50 4.72 -5.85 22.47
N LEU A 51 5.54 -4.79 22.38
CA LEU A 51 6.17 -4.36 21.14
C LEU A 51 6.93 -5.50 20.43
N TRP A 52 7.70 -6.29 21.17
CA TRP A 52 8.47 -7.42 20.60
C TRP A 52 7.58 -8.55 20.09
N VAL A 53 6.49 -8.83 20.81
CA VAL A 53 5.48 -9.82 20.39
C VAL A 53 4.80 -9.34 19.11
N LYS A 54 4.46 -8.04 19.02
CA LYS A 54 3.92 -7.43 17.80
C LYS A 54 4.87 -7.51 16.63
N ALA A 55 6.13 -7.17 16.85
CA ALA A 55 7.16 -7.24 15.83
C ALA A 55 7.27 -8.67 15.26
N LEU A 56 7.30 -9.68 16.13
CA LEU A 56 7.37 -11.08 15.74
C LEU A 56 6.09 -11.54 15.02
N GLN A 57 4.91 -11.19 15.52
CA GLN A 57 3.62 -11.50 14.88
C GLN A 57 3.57 -10.96 13.44
N TYR A 58 3.88 -9.68 13.25
CA TYR A 58 3.90 -9.08 11.90
C TYR A 58 4.99 -9.70 11.02
N LEU A 59 6.18 -10.00 11.56
CA LEU A 59 7.24 -10.62 10.80
C LEU A 59 6.82 -11.99 10.26
N LEU A 60 6.31 -12.86 11.14
CA LEU A 60 5.81 -14.19 10.75
C LEU A 60 4.67 -14.07 9.74
N PHE A 61 3.75 -13.13 9.98
CA PHE A 61 2.61 -12.88 9.11
C PHE A 61 3.02 -12.45 7.70
N TYR A 62 4.07 -11.64 7.55
CA TYR A 62 4.57 -11.19 6.23
C TYR A 62 5.57 -12.14 5.58
N CYS A 63 6.29 -12.96 6.36
CA CYS A 63 7.14 -14.03 5.83
C CYS A 63 6.36 -15.04 5.00
N LEU A 64 5.17 -15.44 5.47
CA LEU A 64 4.34 -16.45 4.82
C LEU A 64 3.95 -16.06 3.38
N PRO A 65 3.31 -14.91 3.10
CA PRO A 65 2.96 -14.54 1.73
C PRO A 65 4.19 -14.27 0.87
N TRP A 66 5.26 -13.67 1.39
CA TRP A 66 6.43 -13.37 0.57
C TRP A 66 7.20 -14.63 0.17
N TYR A 67 7.69 -15.39 1.16
CA TYR A 67 8.51 -16.59 0.87
C TYR A 67 7.66 -17.80 0.45
N GLY A 68 6.42 -17.90 0.93
CA GLY A 68 5.51 -18.97 0.52
C GLY A 68 5.13 -18.88 -0.95
N VAL A 69 4.85 -17.67 -1.46
CA VAL A 69 4.55 -17.49 -2.89
C VAL A 69 5.78 -17.71 -3.76
N LEU A 70 6.97 -17.26 -3.33
CA LEU A 70 8.23 -17.56 -4.03
C LEU A 70 8.50 -19.07 -4.11
N LEU A 71 8.28 -19.81 -3.01
CA LEU A 71 8.44 -21.26 -2.99
C LEU A 71 7.42 -21.94 -3.90
N LEU A 72 6.15 -21.50 -3.85
CA LEU A 72 5.09 -22.04 -4.69
C LEU A 72 5.37 -21.80 -6.18
N GLN A 73 5.84 -20.60 -6.53
CA GLN A 73 6.32 -20.28 -7.89
C GLN A 73 7.42 -21.25 -8.33
N ARG A 74 8.46 -21.44 -7.49
CA ARG A 74 9.56 -22.36 -7.76
C ARG A 74 9.08 -23.80 -8.02
N VAL A 75 8.14 -24.28 -7.20
CA VAL A 75 7.60 -25.64 -7.27
C VAL A 75 6.73 -25.82 -8.52
N MET A 76 5.88 -24.85 -8.85
CA MET A 76 4.89 -24.99 -9.92
C MET A 76 5.41 -24.63 -11.32
N THR A 77 6.40 -23.74 -11.41
CA THR A 77 6.89 -23.22 -12.70
C THR A 77 8.33 -23.65 -13.01
N GLY A 78 9.06 -24.16 -12.01
CA GLY A 78 10.48 -24.47 -12.16
C GLY A 78 11.40 -23.24 -12.06
N SER A 79 10.87 -22.03 -11.89
CA SER A 79 11.62 -20.76 -11.82
C SER A 79 12.72 -20.82 -10.74
N PRO A 80 14.01 -20.64 -11.07
CA PRO A 80 15.07 -20.80 -10.09
C PRO A 80 14.97 -19.76 -8.97
N LEU A 81 15.20 -20.18 -7.72
CA LEU A 81 15.33 -19.24 -6.62
C LEU A 81 16.66 -18.47 -6.73
N PRO A 82 16.70 -17.19 -6.30
CA PRO A 82 17.94 -16.41 -6.30
C PRO A 82 19.05 -17.08 -5.49
N LYS A 83 20.23 -17.23 -6.10
CA LYS A 83 21.42 -17.79 -5.44
C LYS A 83 22.20 -16.75 -4.65
N GLN A 84 22.02 -15.46 -4.96
CA GLN A 84 22.78 -14.36 -4.39
C GLN A 84 22.33 -14.09 -2.95
N ARG A 85 23.27 -14.12 -2.00
CA ARG A 85 22.99 -13.79 -0.58
C ARG A 85 22.36 -12.40 -0.41
N ALA A 86 22.73 -11.45 -1.27
CA ALA A 86 22.18 -10.10 -1.25
C ALA A 86 20.65 -10.08 -1.41
N PHE A 87 20.08 -10.95 -2.24
CA PHE A 87 18.63 -11.05 -2.39
C PHE A 87 17.95 -11.39 -1.06
N TRP A 88 18.42 -12.43 -0.39
CA TRP A 88 17.84 -12.93 0.86
C TRP A 88 17.95 -11.92 2.00
N TRP A 89 19.08 -11.22 2.10
CA TRP A 89 19.24 -10.13 3.06
C TRP A 89 18.31 -8.95 2.78
N LEU A 90 18.20 -8.53 1.51
CA LEU A 90 17.34 -7.42 1.14
C LEU A 90 15.85 -7.77 1.23
N SER A 91 15.45 -9.00 0.94
CA SER A 91 14.08 -9.45 1.14
C SER A 91 13.72 -9.53 2.62
N ALA A 92 14.61 -10.07 3.46
CA ALA A 92 14.41 -10.09 4.91
C ALA A 92 14.34 -8.66 5.48
N PHE A 93 15.23 -7.78 5.03
CA PHE A 93 15.18 -6.35 5.35
C PHE A 93 13.85 -5.72 4.94
N ALA A 94 13.31 -6.03 3.76
CA ALA A 94 12.01 -5.53 3.31
C ALA A 94 10.89 -5.90 4.29
N LEU A 95 10.90 -7.13 4.79
CA LEU A 95 9.90 -7.58 5.78
C LEU A 95 10.07 -6.85 7.12
N LEU A 96 11.31 -6.61 7.55
CA LEU A 96 11.58 -5.77 8.73
C LEU A 96 11.10 -4.33 8.55
N VAL A 97 11.24 -3.76 7.35
CA VAL A 97 10.71 -2.43 7.02
C VAL A 97 9.18 -2.41 7.07
N LEU A 98 8.48 -3.48 6.65
CA LEU A 98 7.03 -3.60 6.83
C LEU A 98 6.62 -3.67 8.30
N VAL A 99 7.37 -4.44 9.10
CA VAL A 99 7.16 -4.52 10.56
C VAL A 99 7.37 -3.15 11.20
N LEU A 100 8.47 -2.47 10.88
CA LEU A 100 8.74 -1.10 11.33
C LEU A 100 7.57 -0.18 10.99
N ASN A 101 7.09 -0.20 9.74
CA ASN A 101 5.96 0.63 9.32
C ASN A 101 4.67 0.35 10.11
N ARG A 102 4.43 -0.90 10.52
CA ARG A 102 3.30 -1.27 11.38
C ARG A 102 3.48 -0.78 12.81
N ILE A 103 4.68 -0.89 13.35
CA ILE A 103 5.03 -0.43 14.70
C ILE A 103 4.96 1.10 14.82
N THR A 104 5.43 1.84 13.80
CA THR A 104 5.37 3.32 13.80
C THR A 104 3.95 3.86 14.02
N MET A 105 2.92 3.11 13.63
CA MET A 105 1.53 3.47 13.91
C MET A 105 1.21 3.50 15.41
N LEU A 106 1.79 2.59 16.19
CA LEU A 106 1.59 2.49 17.64
C LEU A 106 2.36 3.61 18.36
N GLU A 107 3.65 3.75 18.04
CA GLU A 107 4.54 4.75 18.67
C GLU A 107 4.06 6.19 18.45
N THR A 108 3.57 6.51 17.25
CA THR A 108 3.03 7.86 16.99
C THR A 108 1.80 8.21 17.81
N ARG A 109 1.04 7.20 18.26
CA ARG A 109 -0.10 7.45 19.14
C ARG A 109 0.38 7.85 20.53
N LEU A 110 1.35 7.12 21.07
CA LEU A 110 1.95 7.40 22.38
C LEU A 110 2.55 8.81 22.42
N LEU A 111 3.26 9.22 21.35
CA LEU A 111 3.85 10.57 21.25
C LEU A 111 2.83 11.71 21.34
N VAL A 112 1.58 11.49 20.90
CA VAL A 112 0.54 12.53 20.88
C VAL A 112 -0.34 12.47 22.13
N ASP A 113 -0.47 11.29 22.75
CA ASP A 113 -1.29 11.10 23.94
C ASP A 113 -0.78 11.91 25.14
N ASP A 114 0.55 12.15 25.23
CA ASP A 114 1.20 12.93 26.31
C ASP A 114 1.06 14.45 26.16
N LEU A 115 0.59 14.96 25.02
CA LEU A 115 0.46 16.41 24.79
C LEU A 115 -0.72 16.99 25.59
N ASP A 116 -0.60 18.24 26.06
CA ASP A 116 -1.72 18.93 26.72
C ASP A 116 -2.64 19.58 25.67
N LEU A 117 -3.42 18.75 24.98
CA LEU A 117 -4.32 19.14 23.89
C LEU A 117 -5.68 18.45 24.04
N SER A 118 -6.72 19.03 23.43
CA SER A 118 -8.05 18.40 23.40
C SER A 118 -8.01 17.03 22.70
N PRO A 119 -8.89 16.08 23.06
CA PRO A 119 -8.95 14.77 22.41
C PRO A 119 -9.13 14.86 20.88
N GLN A 120 -9.88 15.84 20.39
CA GLN A 120 -10.12 16.03 18.96
C GLN A 120 -8.86 16.50 18.24
N VAL A 121 -8.13 17.47 18.82
CA VAL A 121 -6.85 17.95 18.28
C VAL A 121 -5.79 16.86 18.32
N LYS A 122 -5.70 16.10 19.42
CA LYS A 122 -4.81 14.92 19.52
C LYS A 122 -5.08 13.93 18.40
N TRP A 123 -6.35 13.57 18.19
CA TRP A 123 -6.71 12.63 17.13
C TRP A 123 -6.32 13.15 15.75
N TYR A 124 -6.59 14.43 15.46
CA TYR A 124 -6.25 15.06 14.18
C TYR A 124 -4.73 15.10 13.94
N LEU A 125 -3.98 15.52 14.96
CA LEU A 125 -2.53 15.57 14.92
C LEU A 125 -1.93 14.17 14.73
N TRP A 126 -2.41 13.18 15.48
CA TRP A 126 -2.00 11.79 15.34
C TRP A 126 -2.26 11.27 13.93
N LYS A 127 -3.43 11.55 13.33
CA LYS A 127 -3.73 11.15 11.96
C LYS A 127 -2.79 11.78 10.93
N CYS A 128 -2.45 13.04 11.08
CA CYS A 128 -1.49 13.70 10.20
C CYS A 128 -0.09 13.10 10.38
N LEU A 129 0.37 13.00 11.63
CA LEU A 129 1.70 12.55 12.00
C LEU A 129 1.93 11.08 11.61
N VAL A 130 0.95 10.19 11.84
CA VAL A 130 1.08 8.77 11.51
C VAL A 130 1.22 8.53 10.02
N ASN A 131 0.58 9.33 9.17
CA ASN A 131 0.77 9.20 7.72
C ASN A 131 2.18 9.65 7.30
N PHE A 132 2.68 10.73 7.91
CA PHE A 132 4.04 11.22 7.68
C PHE A 132 5.11 10.23 8.15
N THR A 133 5.08 9.81 9.41
CA THR A 133 6.09 8.91 9.98
C THR A 133 6.07 7.54 9.31
N ARG A 134 4.91 7.03 8.91
CA ARG A 134 4.83 5.79 8.11
C ARG A 134 5.39 5.96 6.70
N THR A 135 5.28 7.14 6.11
CA THR A 135 5.98 7.43 4.85
C THR A 135 7.49 7.35 5.05
N LEU A 136 8.00 8.00 6.11
CA LEU A 136 9.42 7.96 6.45
C LEU A 136 9.91 6.54 6.78
N ALA A 137 9.11 5.75 7.48
CA ALA A 137 9.42 4.35 7.81
C ALA A 137 9.65 3.48 6.56
N PHE A 138 9.13 3.87 5.39
CA PHE A 138 9.49 3.27 4.11
C PHE A 138 10.65 4.01 3.43
N VAL A 139 10.53 5.34 3.28
CA VAL A 139 11.47 6.13 2.46
C VAL A 139 12.87 6.11 3.03
N VAL A 140 13.04 6.34 4.34
CA VAL A 140 14.36 6.45 4.98
C VAL A 140 15.19 5.16 4.86
N PRO A 141 14.69 3.97 5.28
CA PRO A 141 15.48 2.74 5.15
C PRO A 141 15.78 2.38 3.70
N LEU A 142 14.83 2.59 2.78
CA LEU A 142 15.05 2.29 1.36
C LEU A 142 16.03 3.27 0.70
N ALA A 143 15.96 4.56 1.04
CA ALA A 143 16.93 5.56 0.61
C ALA A 143 18.32 5.24 1.15
N ALA A 144 18.44 4.81 2.42
CA ALA A 144 19.71 4.39 2.99
C ALA A 144 20.32 3.20 2.21
N VAL A 145 19.54 2.15 1.95
CA VAL A 145 19.99 1.01 1.13
C VAL A 145 20.42 1.48 -0.25
N HIS A 146 19.64 2.34 -0.89
CA HIS A 146 19.95 2.85 -2.21
C HIS A 146 21.26 3.66 -2.24
N LEU A 147 21.43 4.58 -1.29
CA LEU A 147 22.59 5.47 -1.22
C LEU A 147 23.88 4.75 -0.84
N ILE A 148 23.80 3.70 -0.01
CA ILE A 148 24.95 2.95 0.50
C ILE A 148 25.34 1.80 -0.44
N TRP A 149 24.35 1.08 -0.98
CA TRP A 149 24.59 -0.18 -1.71
C TRP A 149 24.29 -0.09 -3.20
N ASP A 150 23.23 0.62 -3.59
CA ASP A 150 22.62 0.51 -4.93
C ASP A 150 22.78 1.76 -5.80
N ARG A 151 23.76 2.60 -5.46
CA ARG A 151 23.94 3.95 -6.00
C ARG A 151 24.34 4.02 -7.48
N ARG A 152 24.36 2.89 -8.20
CA ARG A 152 24.81 2.80 -9.60
C ARG A 152 23.74 3.34 -10.55
N GLY A 153 23.76 4.66 -10.75
CA GLY A 153 23.17 5.37 -11.91
C GLY A 153 21.65 5.32 -12.06
N SER A 154 20.90 5.00 -11.01
CA SER A 154 19.44 4.85 -11.09
C SER A 154 18.72 5.71 -10.05
N ASP A 155 17.51 6.14 -10.40
CA ASP A 155 16.60 6.79 -9.46
C ASP A 155 16.19 5.82 -8.34
N LEU A 156 15.71 6.35 -7.20
CA LEU A 156 15.33 5.57 -6.02
C LEU A 156 14.18 4.60 -6.35
N TYR A 157 14.55 3.40 -6.81
CA TYR A 157 13.64 2.33 -7.20
C TYR A 157 12.49 2.78 -8.12
N GLY A 158 12.80 3.55 -9.16
CA GLY A 158 11.82 4.02 -10.14
C GLY A 158 11.02 5.26 -9.72
N LEU A 159 11.41 5.92 -8.63
CA LEU A 159 10.96 7.27 -8.28
C LEU A 159 11.58 8.31 -9.23
N ALA A 160 11.21 8.21 -10.51
CA ALA A 160 11.76 8.99 -11.61
C ALA A 160 10.63 9.60 -12.43
N TRP A 161 10.73 10.88 -12.76
CA TRP A 161 9.80 11.57 -13.65
C TRP A 161 10.08 11.33 -15.15
N ARG A 162 11.13 10.58 -15.46
CA ARG A 162 11.57 10.34 -16.84
C ARG A 162 10.49 9.54 -17.59
N HIS A 163 10.11 10.05 -18.78
CA HIS A 163 9.12 9.44 -19.67
C HIS A 163 7.72 9.24 -19.05
N PHE A 164 7.35 10.05 -18.05
CA PHE A 164 6.02 10.01 -17.46
C PHE A 164 4.95 10.58 -18.40
N ASP A 165 4.07 9.71 -18.91
CA ASP A 165 2.83 10.09 -19.59
C ASP A 165 1.66 9.97 -18.60
N TRP A 166 1.05 11.10 -18.23
CA TRP A 166 -0.05 11.15 -17.26
C TRP A 166 -1.37 10.60 -17.78
N ARG A 167 -1.60 10.64 -19.11
CA ARG A 167 -2.88 10.33 -19.76
C ARG A 167 -3.45 8.96 -19.38
N PRO A 168 -2.70 7.84 -19.46
CA PRO A 168 -3.25 6.54 -19.12
C PRO A 168 -3.58 6.41 -17.63
N TYR A 169 -2.85 7.10 -16.75
CA TYR A 169 -3.12 7.09 -15.31
C TYR A 169 -4.39 7.88 -14.95
N THR A 170 -4.66 9.00 -15.63
CA THR A 170 -5.94 9.70 -15.50
C THR A 170 -7.10 8.85 -16.00
N ALA A 171 -6.93 8.10 -17.09
CA ALA A 171 -7.95 7.17 -17.56
C ALA A 171 -8.22 6.05 -16.53
N MET A 172 -7.17 5.49 -15.92
CA MET A 172 -7.32 4.51 -14.83
C MET A 172 -8.08 5.11 -13.63
N LEU A 173 -7.75 6.34 -13.25
CA LEU A 173 -8.45 7.03 -12.16
C LEU A 173 -9.92 7.29 -12.50
N ALA A 174 -10.24 7.68 -13.73
CA ALA A 174 -11.62 7.85 -14.20
C ALA A 174 -12.40 6.53 -14.18
N ILE A 175 -11.78 5.42 -14.60
CA ILE A 175 -12.37 4.08 -14.49
C ILE A 175 -12.66 3.72 -13.03
N MET A 176 -11.72 4.02 -12.12
CA MET A 176 -11.89 3.76 -10.68
C MET A 176 -12.93 4.67 -10.02
N ALA A 177 -13.18 5.87 -10.56
CA ALA A 177 -14.22 6.76 -10.05
C ALA A 177 -15.61 6.12 -10.10
N VAL A 178 -15.89 5.25 -11.09
CA VAL A 178 -17.18 4.57 -11.25
C VAL A 178 -17.52 3.63 -10.07
N PRO A 179 -16.70 2.61 -9.73
CA PRO A 179 -16.97 1.77 -8.58
C PRO A 179 -16.88 2.54 -7.25
N ILE A 180 -16.06 3.58 -7.14
CA ILE A 180 -16.01 4.45 -5.94
C ILE A 180 -17.33 5.20 -5.78
N ALA A 181 -17.86 5.79 -6.85
CA ALA A 181 -19.15 6.48 -6.82
C ALA A 181 -20.26 5.52 -6.41
N TRP A 182 -20.33 4.33 -6.99
CA TRP A 182 -21.29 3.30 -6.57
C TRP A 182 -21.10 2.88 -5.11
N ALA A 183 -19.86 2.68 -4.67
CA ALA A 183 -19.55 2.33 -3.28
C ALA A 183 -19.94 3.45 -2.30
N SER A 184 -19.91 4.72 -2.71
CA SER A 184 -20.23 5.85 -1.83
C SER A 184 -21.67 5.89 -1.34
N PHE A 185 -22.59 5.19 -2.01
CA PHE A 185 -23.97 4.99 -1.56
C PHE A 185 -24.12 3.87 -0.52
N GLN A 186 -23.06 3.11 -0.24
CA GLN A 186 -23.12 1.96 0.66
C GLN A 186 -22.86 2.36 2.11
N PRO A 187 -23.66 1.88 3.09
CA PRO A 187 -23.46 2.23 4.51
C PRO A 187 -22.07 1.88 5.05
N THR A 188 -21.50 0.75 4.63
CA THR A 188 -20.16 0.30 5.04
C THR A 188 -19.05 1.24 4.55
N PHE A 189 -19.23 1.86 3.37
CA PHE A 189 -18.31 2.86 2.84
C PHE A 189 -18.39 4.15 3.66
N LEU A 190 -19.59 4.68 3.90
CA LEU A 190 -19.82 5.91 4.67
C LEU A 190 -19.47 5.77 6.16
N HIS A 191 -19.39 4.54 6.69
CA HIS A 191 -18.85 4.27 8.01
C HIS A 191 -17.33 4.49 8.08
N THR A 192 -16.62 4.20 6.98
CA THR A 192 -15.16 4.29 6.90
C THR A 192 -14.68 5.66 6.41
N TYR A 193 -15.42 6.25 5.47
CA TYR A 193 -15.05 7.48 4.77
C TYR A 193 -16.03 8.63 5.06
N PRO A 194 -15.56 9.90 5.01
CA PRO A 194 -14.16 10.28 4.89
C PRO A 194 -13.40 9.92 6.18
N ILE A 195 -12.09 9.72 6.06
CA ILE A 195 -11.25 9.38 7.22
C ILE A 195 -11.31 10.49 8.28
N PHE A 196 -11.24 11.75 7.86
CA PHE A 196 -11.44 12.93 8.69
C PHE A 196 -12.68 13.68 8.24
N ARG A 197 -13.50 14.10 9.21
CA ARG A 197 -14.69 14.92 8.98
C ARG A 197 -14.41 16.34 9.46
N PRO A 198 -14.56 17.37 8.61
CA PRO A 198 -14.46 18.76 9.04
C PRO A 198 -15.55 19.08 10.08
N GLY A 199 -15.27 20.04 10.96
CA GLY A 199 -16.16 20.49 12.05
C GLY A 199 -15.85 19.91 13.43
N GLN A 200 -14.74 19.17 13.57
CA GLN A 200 -14.34 18.52 14.83
C GLN A 200 -13.24 19.26 15.60
N VAL A 201 -12.40 20.05 14.93
CA VAL A 201 -11.17 20.64 15.49
C VAL A 201 -11.01 22.14 15.21
N GLU A 202 -11.82 22.66 14.31
CA GLU A 202 -11.71 24.00 13.71
C GLU A 202 -11.83 25.10 14.76
N THR A 203 -12.79 24.99 15.67
CA THR A 203 -12.99 25.95 16.77
C THR A 203 -11.77 26.02 17.69
N GLN A 204 -11.08 24.89 17.90
CA GLN A 204 -9.92 24.79 18.78
C GLN A 204 -8.63 25.26 18.11
N LEU A 205 -8.51 25.01 16.79
CA LEU A 205 -7.34 25.41 16.00
C LEU A 205 -7.45 26.85 15.45
N GLY A 206 -8.65 27.44 15.45
CA GLY A 206 -8.92 28.72 14.80
C GLY A 206 -8.78 28.66 13.27
N TRP A 207 -8.89 27.47 12.68
CA TRP A 207 -8.72 27.24 11.24
C TRP A 207 -10.07 26.96 10.57
N PRO A 208 -10.28 27.41 9.32
CA PRO A 208 -11.50 27.10 8.60
C PRO A 208 -11.55 25.61 8.21
N PRO A 209 -12.74 24.99 8.09
CA PRO A 209 -12.92 23.56 7.76
C PRO A 209 -12.20 23.11 6.49
N VAL A 210 -12.08 23.99 5.49
CA VAL A 210 -11.37 23.69 4.24
C VAL A 210 -9.87 23.48 4.45
N VAL A 211 -9.27 24.20 5.41
CA VAL A 211 -7.83 24.09 5.71
C VAL A 211 -7.54 22.83 6.49
N THR A 212 -8.31 22.54 7.55
CA THR A 212 -8.14 21.30 8.35
C THR A 212 -8.34 20.07 7.48
N TYR A 213 -9.34 20.08 6.59
CA TYR A 213 -9.58 19.00 5.63
C TYR A 213 -8.44 18.88 4.62
N GLY A 214 -8.05 19.98 3.98
CA GLY A 214 -6.96 19.98 2.99
C GLY A 214 -5.63 19.48 3.56
N VAL A 215 -5.27 19.92 4.77
CA VAL A 215 -4.06 19.45 5.47
C VAL A 215 -4.14 17.95 5.78
N HIS A 216 -5.29 17.46 6.23
CA HIS A 216 -5.49 16.02 6.45
C HIS A 216 -5.34 15.24 5.14
N GLU A 217 -5.98 15.68 4.05
CA GLU A 217 -5.91 15.01 2.75
C GLU A 217 -4.49 14.98 2.20
N VAL A 218 -3.70 16.06 2.35
CA VAL A 218 -2.29 16.08 1.95
C VAL A 218 -1.47 15.09 2.77
N CYS A 219 -1.63 15.07 4.10
CA CYS A 219 -0.95 14.10 4.95
C CYS A 219 -1.33 12.67 4.57
N TYR A 220 -2.62 12.41 4.34
CA TYR A 220 -3.13 11.11 3.96
C TYR A 220 -2.61 10.66 2.59
N ALA A 221 -2.61 11.54 1.59
CA ALA A 221 -2.09 11.27 0.25
C ALA A 221 -0.58 10.97 0.27
N LEU A 222 0.21 11.70 1.06
CA LEU A 222 1.66 11.52 1.17
C LEU A 222 2.05 10.08 1.53
N ARG A 223 1.22 9.40 2.33
CA ARG A 223 1.43 7.98 2.70
C ARG A 223 1.65 7.08 1.50
N PHE A 224 0.98 7.35 0.39
CA PHE A 224 1.05 6.51 -0.79
C PHE A 224 2.38 6.61 -1.53
N VAL A 225 3.17 7.67 -1.33
CA VAL A 225 4.55 7.73 -1.85
C VAL A 225 5.37 6.60 -1.24
N GLY A 226 5.35 6.45 0.09
CA GLY A 226 6.08 5.40 0.79
C GLY A 226 5.58 4.00 0.42
N VAL A 227 4.26 3.84 0.29
CA VAL A 227 3.63 2.56 -0.11
C VAL A 227 4.06 2.15 -1.51
N GLU A 228 3.96 3.03 -2.51
CA GLU A 228 4.37 2.71 -3.87
C GLU A 228 5.88 2.51 -3.99
N LEU A 229 6.67 3.32 -3.29
CA LEU A 229 8.12 3.16 -3.25
C LEU A 229 8.51 1.80 -2.69
N PHE A 230 7.85 1.33 -1.64
CA PHE A 230 8.14 0.02 -1.05
C PHE A 230 7.66 -1.12 -1.94
N PHE A 231 6.38 -1.16 -2.28
CA PHE A 231 5.80 -2.31 -2.97
C PHE A 231 6.20 -2.37 -4.44
N ARG A 232 6.06 -1.28 -5.20
CA ARG A 232 6.36 -1.28 -6.65
C ARG A 232 7.80 -0.92 -6.91
N GLY A 233 8.34 0.03 -6.15
CA GLY A 233 9.73 0.40 -6.27
C GLY A 233 10.64 -0.72 -5.79
N PHE A 234 10.74 -0.93 -4.49
CA PHE A 234 11.75 -1.83 -3.94
C PHE A 234 11.46 -3.30 -4.24
N LEU A 235 10.28 -3.81 -3.89
CA LEU A 235 9.97 -5.24 -4.05
C LEU A 235 9.86 -5.68 -5.51
N VAL A 236 9.32 -4.85 -6.40
CA VAL A 236 9.22 -5.17 -7.83
C VAL A 236 10.45 -4.67 -8.59
N ILE A 237 10.65 -3.36 -8.75
CA ILE A 237 11.73 -2.82 -9.57
C ILE A 237 13.11 -3.17 -8.99
N GLY A 238 13.30 -3.05 -7.68
CA GLY A 238 14.57 -3.30 -7.00
C GLY A 238 14.99 -4.77 -7.04
N LEU A 239 14.09 -5.68 -6.61
CA LEU A 239 14.37 -7.12 -6.55
C LEU A 239 14.21 -7.86 -7.89
N ALA A 240 13.61 -7.25 -8.91
CA ALA A 240 13.53 -7.81 -10.27
C ALA A 240 14.91 -8.10 -10.89
N ARG A 241 16.00 -7.52 -10.39
CA ARG A 241 17.35 -7.90 -10.85
C ARG A 241 17.70 -9.37 -10.58
N TRP A 242 17.05 -9.99 -9.60
CA TRP A 242 17.24 -11.40 -9.23
C TRP A 242 16.05 -12.28 -9.59
N LEU A 243 14.84 -11.74 -9.42
CA LEU A 243 13.60 -12.48 -9.69
C LEU A 243 13.06 -12.25 -11.11
N GLY A 244 13.56 -11.27 -11.84
CA GLY A 244 12.93 -10.83 -13.08
C GLY A 244 11.47 -10.45 -12.82
N ARG A 245 10.57 -11.03 -13.61
CA ARG A 245 9.13 -10.80 -13.48
C ARG A 245 8.47 -11.58 -12.34
N ASP A 246 9.14 -12.60 -11.80
CA ASP A 246 8.64 -13.39 -10.67
C ASP A 246 8.51 -12.59 -9.37
N ALA A 247 9.06 -11.37 -9.31
CA ALA A 247 8.85 -10.44 -8.20
C ALA A 247 7.40 -9.96 -8.05
N LEU A 248 6.58 -10.06 -9.11
CA LEU A 248 5.22 -9.51 -9.13
C LEU A 248 4.28 -10.25 -8.17
N LEU A 249 4.15 -11.57 -8.30
CA LEU A 249 3.15 -12.35 -7.55
C LEU A 249 3.36 -12.35 -6.02
N PRO A 250 4.60 -12.50 -5.50
CA PRO A 250 4.86 -12.39 -4.05
C PRO A 250 4.52 -10.99 -3.54
N MET A 251 4.80 -9.95 -4.34
CA MET A 251 4.44 -8.58 -4.00
C MET A 251 2.92 -8.40 -3.97
N VAL A 252 2.19 -8.86 -4.99
CA VAL A 252 0.72 -8.74 -5.06
C VAL A 252 0.06 -9.43 -3.87
N PHE A 253 0.51 -10.63 -3.53
CA PHE A 253 -0.03 -11.39 -2.41
C PHE A 253 0.24 -10.70 -1.07
N LEU A 254 1.48 -10.24 -0.87
CA LEU A 254 1.88 -9.47 0.32
C LEU A 254 1.10 -8.14 0.42
N TYR A 255 0.89 -7.46 -0.70
CA TYR A 255 0.13 -6.21 -0.78
C TYR A 255 -1.36 -6.41 -0.48
N ALA A 256 -1.96 -7.50 -0.95
CA ALA A 256 -3.35 -7.85 -0.66
C ALA A 256 -3.57 -8.10 0.84
N ILE A 257 -2.66 -8.88 1.44
CA ILE A 257 -2.70 -9.15 2.89
C ILE A 257 -2.38 -7.89 3.71
N TRP A 258 -1.55 -6.99 3.21
CA TRP A 258 -1.31 -5.69 3.83
C TRP A 258 -2.56 -4.81 3.94
N HIS A 259 -3.60 -5.06 3.12
CA HIS A 259 -4.89 -4.39 3.18
C HIS A 259 -5.88 -5.03 4.17
N PHE A 260 -5.52 -6.13 4.83
CA PHE A 260 -6.36 -6.67 5.90
C PHE A 260 -6.58 -5.60 6.98
N GLY A 261 -7.83 -5.52 7.46
CA GLY A 261 -8.32 -4.44 8.31
C GLY A 261 -8.99 -3.29 7.57
N LYS A 262 -8.89 -3.22 6.23
CA LYS A 262 -9.73 -2.35 5.40
C LYS A 262 -11.08 -3.00 5.08
N PRO A 263 -12.10 -2.22 4.66
CA PRO A 263 -13.33 -2.79 4.10
C PRO A 263 -13.01 -3.83 3.02
N MET A 264 -13.72 -4.95 3.03
CA MET A 264 -13.43 -6.09 2.13
C MET A 264 -13.36 -5.70 0.65
N PRO A 265 -14.24 -4.84 0.09
CA PRO A 265 -14.11 -4.40 -1.31
C PRO A 265 -12.80 -3.66 -1.61
N GLU A 266 -12.31 -2.83 -0.68
CA GLU A 266 -11.02 -2.13 -0.84
C GLU A 266 -9.85 -3.12 -0.80
N ALA A 267 -9.88 -4.09 0.11
CA ALA A 267 -8.86 -5.12 0.19
C ALA A 267 -8.85 -6.05 -1.04
N LEU A 268 -10.02 -6.42 -1.58
CA LEU A 268 -10.11 -7.17 -2.84
C LEU A 268 -9.60 -6.33 -4.02
N GLY A 269 -9.98 -5.06 -4.08
CA GLY A 269 -9.49 -4.11 -5.09
C GLY A 269 -7.96 -3.98 -5.08
N SER A 270 -7.33 -4.13 -3.92
CA SER A 270 -5.86 -4.10 -3.79
C SER A 270 -5.15 -5.23 -4.53
N ILE A 271 -5.80 -6.39 -4.77
CA ILE A 271 -5.22 -7.47 -5.58
C ILE A 271 -5.04 -6.98 -7.02
N PHE A 272 -6.10 -6.40 -7.60
CA PHE A 272 -6.09 -5.88 -8.97
C PHE A 272 -5.18 -4.65 -9.10
N GLY A 273 -5.29 -3.70 -8.16
CA GLY A 273 -4.42 -2.52 -8.13
C GLY A 273 -2.95 -2.87 -7.91
N GLY A 274 -2.67 -3.90 -7.09
CA GLY A 274 -1.34 -4.48 -6.90
C GLY A 274 -0.80 -5.05 -8.20
N TYR A 275 -1.60 -5.89 -8.87
CA TYR A 275 -1.19 -6.59 -10.09
C TYR A 275 -0.99 -5.62 -11.26
N ILE A 276 -2.00 -4.80 -11.59
CA ILE A 276 -1.97 -3.89 -12.75
C ILE A 276 -0.83 -2.86 -12.60
N LEU A 277 -0.76 -2.17 -11.46
CA LEU A 277 0.30 -1.18 -11.23
C LEU A 277 1.67 -1.85 -11.08
N GLY A 278 1.72 -3.09 -10.57
CA GLY A 278 2.95 -3.89 -10.51
C GLY A 278 3.49 -4.22 -11.90
N VAL A 279 2.65 -4.66 -12.84
CA VAL A 279 3.05 -4.92 -14.23
C VAL A 279 3.56 -3.63 -14.90
N ILE A 280 2.85 -2.51 -14.69
CA ILE A 280 3.25 -1.21 -15.23
C ILE A 280 4.59 -0.78 -14.66
N ALA A 281 4.79 -0.88 -13.34
CA ALA A 281 6.04 -0.52 -12.68
C ALA A 281 7.21 -1.41 -13.14
N LEU A 282 6.97 -2.71 -13.30
CA LEU A 282 7.97 -3.66 -13.79
C LEU A 282 8.41 -3.35 -15.22
N SER A 283 7.46 -2.97 -16.09
CA SER A 283 7.71 -2.72 -17.51
C SER A 283 8.29 -1.33 -17.77
N SER A 284 7.74 -0.29 -17.12
CA SER A 284 8.16 1.10 -17.29
C SER A 284 9.33 1.51 -16.42
N ARG A 285 9.63 0.73 -15.36
CA ARG A 285 10.62 1.07 -14.31
C ARG A 285 10.32 2.43 -13.64
N CYS A 286 9.07 2.86 -13.64
CA CYS A 286 8.59 4.12 -13.06
C CYS A 286 7.37 3.87 -12.15
N ILE A 287 7.38 4.43 -10.94
CA ILE A 287 6.27 4.30 -9.99
C ILE A 287 5.37 5.54 -9.92
N ILE A 288 5.81 6.68 -10.46
CA ILE A 288 5.13 7.98 -10.29
C ILE A 288 3.66 7.93 -10.68
N GLY A 289 3.35 7.36 -11.85
CA GLY A 289 1.97 7.25 -12.29
C GLY A 289 1.12 6.35 -11.39
N GLY A 290 1.68 5.25 -10.89
CA GLY A 290 1.01 4.40 -9.90
C GLY A 290 0.76 5.14 -8.59
N THR A 291 1.72 5.94 -8.12
CA THR A 291 1.59 6.81 -6.95
C THR A 291 0.44 7.80 -7.11
N LEU A 292 0.37 8.48 -8.25
CA LEU A 292 -0.70 9.44 -8.52
C LEU A 292 -2.08 8.77 -8.60
N VAL A 293 -2.18 7.59 -9.22
CA VAL A 293 -3.44 6.81 -9.23
C VAL A 293 -3.84 6.41 -7.82
N HIS A 294 -2.91 5.93 -7.01
CA HIS A 294 -3.21 5.49 -5.65
C HIS A 294 -3.64 6.65 -4.75
N MET A 295 -2.92 7.78 -4.80
CA MET A 295 -3.33 9.02 -4.15
C MET A 295 -4.71 9.46 -4.63
N GLY A 296 -4.93 9.48 -5.94
CA GLY A 296 -6.21 9.86 -6.54
C GLY A 296 -7.37 8.99 -6.05
N ILE A 297 -7.21 7.66 -6.03
CA ILE A 297 -8.23 6.74 -5.52
C ILE A 297 -8.55 7.06 -4.05
N ALA A 298 -7.52 7.25 -3.22
CA ALA A 298 -7.69 7.54 -1.81
C ALA A 298 -8.43 8.86 -1.55
N LEU A 299 -8.04 9.91 -2.27
CA LEU A 299 -8.69 11.23 -2.21
C LEU A 299 -10.12 11.18 -2.76
N LEU A 300 -10.36 10.47 -3.86
CA LEU A 300 -11.70 10.29 -4.43
C LEU A 300 -12.65 9.59 -3.45
N MET A 301 -12.18 8.61 -2.68
CA MET A 301 -13.02 7.95 -1.67
C MET A 301 -13.45 8.91 -0.56
N ASN A 302 -12.52 9.73 -0.04
CA ASN A 302 -12.84 10.75 0.95
C ASN A 302 -13.78 11.81 0.37
N LEU A 303 -13.50 12.31 -0.84
CA LEU A 303 -14.33 13.29 -1.52
C LEU A 303 -15.76 12.77 -1.74
N ALA A 304 -15.90 11.56 -2.27
CA ALA A 304 -17.22 10.96 -2.53
C ALA A 304 -18.06 10.86 -1.24
N ALA A 305 -17.42 10.52 -0.11
CA ALA A 305 -18.11 10.47 1.17
C ALA A 305 -18.48 11.86 1.72
N VAL A 306 -17.61 12.87 1.57
CA VAL A 306 -17.92 14.26 1.95
C VAL A 306 -19.09 14.81 1.14
N LEU A 307 -19.17 14.51 -0.16
CA LEU A 307 -20.28 14.96 -1.01
C LEU A 307 -21.64 14.39 -0.59
N HIS A 308 -21.67 13.22 0.07
CA HIS A 308 -22.91 12.63 0.60
C HIS A 308 -23.37 13.25 1.93
N LYS A 309 -22.42 13.78 2.71
CA LYS A 309 -22.67 14.46 3.98
C LYS A 309 -21.78 15.70 4.04
N PRO A 310 -22.18 16.81 3.40
CA PRO A 310 -21.40 18.04 3.45
C PRO A 310 -21.19 18.43 4.92
N PRO A 311 -20.02 19.03 5.26
CA PRO A 311 -19.77 19.49 6.62
C PRO A 311 -20.91 20.40 7.06
N ALA A 312 -21.39 20.21 8.30
CA ALA A 312 -22.38 21.12 8.87
C ALA A 312 -21.78 22.53 8.84
N GLY A 313 -22.42 23.42 8.08
CA GLY A 313 -22.04 24.83 7.97
C GLY A 313 -22.25 25.57 9.28
#